data_AF-A0ABC8IV98-F1
#
_entry.id   AF-A0ABC8IV98-F1
#
_cell.length_a   1.000
_cell.length_b   1.000
_cell.length_c   1.000
_cell.angle_alpha   90.00
_cell.angle_beta   90.00
_cell.angle_gamma   90.00
#
_symmetry.space_group_name_H-M   'P 1'
#
loop_
_entity.id
_entity.type
_entity.pdbx_description
1 polymer ?
#
loop_
_entity_poly.entity_id
_entity_poly.type
_entity_poly.pdbx_seq_one_letter_code
_entity_poly.pdbx_strand_id
1 'polypeptide(L)'
;MKRKSQEESTDCAPPQKVQREDDSINEELVGDNKPPAKEFPFTLDSFQSEAIKCLDNGESVMVSAHTSAGKTVVASYSIAMSLRENQRVIYTSPIKALSNQKYRDFKKEFSDVVLMTGDVTIDPNASCLVMTTEILRSM
;
A
#
# COMPACT_ATOMS: atom_id res chain seq x y z
N MET A 1 -40.64 -27.15 48.58
CA MET A 1 -39.90 -28.43 48.46
C MET A 1 -38.41 -28.10 48.63
N LYS A 2 -37.87 -28.32 49.83
CA LYS A 2 -36.46 -28.09 50.20
C LYS A 2 -35.64 -29.30 49.78
N ARG A 3 -34.46 -29.11 49.17
CA ARG A 3 -33.31 -30.02 49.32
C ARG A 3 -32.04 -29.19 49.47
N LYS A 4 -31.22 -29.64 50.42
CA LYS A 4 -30.08 -28.99 51.03
C LYS A 4 -28.85 -29.83 50.63
N SER A 5 -27.73 -29.14 50.40
CA SER A 5 -26.33 -29.54 50.64
C SER A 5 -25.73 -30.76 49.93
N GLN A 6 -24.60 -30.54 49.26
CA GLN A 6 -23.30 -31.03 49.72
C GLN A 6 -22.17 -30.16 49.13
N GLU A 7 -21.32 -29.66 50.03
CA GLU A 7 -20.00 -29.08 49.76
C GLU A 7 -19.02 -30.23 49.45
N GLU A 8 -18.11 -30.00 48.51
CA GLU A 8 -16.86 -30.76 48.46
C GLU A 8 -15.69 -29.79 48.22
N SER A 9 -14.85 -29.73 49.24
CA SER A 9 -13.62 -28.97 49.37
C SER A 9 -12.55 -29.48 48.42
N THR A 10 -12.00 -28.61 47.57
CA THR A 10 -10.62 -28.78 47.11
C THR A 10 -9.91 -27.43 47.06
N ASP A 11 -8.84 -27.40 47.84
CA ASP A 11 -7.85 -26.35 48.01
C ASP A 11 -7.18 -26.06 46.65
N CYS A 12 -7.36 -24.84 46.12
CA CYS A 12 -6.67 -24.41 44.90
C CYS A 12 -5.78 -23.22 45.25
N ALA A 13 -4.54 -23.55 45.64
CA ALA A 13 -3.46 -22.59 45.81
C ALA A 13 -3.32 -21.69 44.56
N PRO A 14 -2.93 -20.42 44.72
CA PRO A 14 -2.84 -19.48 43.61
C PRO A 14 -1.77 -19.95 42.60
N PRO A 15 -2.02 -19.86 41.28
CA PRO A 15 -1.03 -20.26 40.29
C PRO A 15 0.22 -19.38 40.41
N GLN A 16 1.33 -20.03 40.73
CA GLN A 16 2.66 -19.45 40.82
C GLN A 16 3.11 -18.95 39.45
N LYS A 17 3.72 -17.76 39.42
CA LYS A 17 4.38 -17.20 38.24
C LYS A 17 5.47 -18.17 37.76
N VAL A 18 5.24 -18.82 36.64
CA VAL A 18 6.28 -19.53 35.89
C VAL A 18 7.01 -18.48 35.08
N GLN A 19 8.18 -18.07 35.55
CA GLN A 19 9.19 -17.41 34.75
C GLN A 19 9.68 -18.43 33.72
N ARG A 20 9.56 -18.13 32.43
CA ARG A 20 10.31 -18.82 31.38
C ARG A 20 11.22 -17.82 30.71
N GLU A 21 12.45 -18.30 30.58
CA GLU A 21 13.67 -17.61 30.22
C GLU A 21 13.54 -16.88 28.88
N ASP A 22 14.20 -15.72 28.84
CA ASP A 22 14.29 -14.81 27.73
C ASP A 22 15.01 -15.46 26.54
N ASP A 23 14.27 -16.13 25.66
CA ASP A 23 14.71 -16.35 24.29
C ASP A 23 14.53 -15.04 23.51
N SER A 24 15.48 -14.13 23.70
CA SER A 24 15.63 -12.91 22.93
C SER A 24 15.94 -13.26 21.47
N ILE A 25 14.88 -13.53 20.70
CA ILE A 25 14.88 -13.32 19.27
C ILE A 25 14.77 -11.81 19.09
N ASN A 26 15.93 -11.15 18.96
CA ASN A 26 16.00 -9.84 18.34
C ASN A 26 15.54 -10.02 16.89
N GLU A 27 14.24 -9.89 16.65
CA GLU A 27 13.74 -9.49 15.36
C GLU A 27 14.23 -8.04 15.19
N GLU A 28 15.42 -7.89 14.61
CA GLU A 28 15.86 -6.62 14.04
C GLU A 28 14.83 -6.25 12.98
N LEU A 29 13.76 -5.59 13.43
CA LEU A 29 12.92 -4.78 12.59
C LEU A 29 13.82 -3.67 12.09
N VAL A 30 14.50 -3.94 10.96
CA VAL A 30 15.04 -2.92 10.07
C VAL A 30 13.82 -2.19 9.48
N GLY A 31 13.10 -1.48 10.34
CA GLY A 31 12.22 -0.42 9.92
C GLY A 31 13.16 0.69 9.48
N ASP A 32 13.54 0.66 8.22
CA ASP A 32 14.15 1.83 7.59
C ASP A 32 13.26 3.02 7.97
N ASN A 33 13.81 3.95 8.75
CA ASN A 33 13.19 5.24 9.09
C ASN A 33 13.13 6.11 7.82
N LYS A 34 12.62 5.56 6.72
CA LYS A 34 12.52 6.21 5.44
C LYS A 34 11.31 7.14 5.52
N PRO A 35 11.49 8.44 5.24
CA PRO A 35 10.36 9.36 5.20
C PRO A 35 9.35 8.85 4.16
N PRO A 36 8.04 9.03 4.39
CA PRO A 36 7.02 8.56 3.47
C PRO A 36 7.26 9.15 2.08
N ALA A 37 7.04 8.35 1.03
CA ALA A 37 7.29 8.82 -0.33
C ALA A 37 6.38 10.01 -0.73
N LYS A 38 5.21 10.09 -0.10
CA LYS A 38 4.23 11.16 -0.31
C LYS A 38 3.36 11.35 0.94
N GLU A 39 3.10 12.60 1.29
CA GLU A 39 2.13 12.98 2.33
C GLU A 39 0.79 13.40 1.71
N PHE A 40 -0.30 13.16 2.43
CA PHE A 40 -1.66 13.52 2.04
C PHE A 40 -2.29 14.46 3.08
N PRO A 41 -3.07 15.47 2.69
CA PRO A 41 -3.65 16.46 3.62
C PRO A 41 -4.87 15.92 4.40
N PHE A 42 -5.10 14.61 4.35
CA PHE A 42 -6.23 13.94 4.99
C PHE A 42 -5.76 12.61 5.59
N THR A 43 -6.54 12.09 6.54
CA THR A 43 -6.27 10.78 7.14
C THR A 43 -6.55 9.68 6.12
N LEU A 44 -5.59 8.77 5.96
CA LEU A 44 -5.72 7.62 5.09
C LEU A 44 -6.70 6.60 5.68
N ASP A 45 -7.51 5.99 4.82
CA ASP A 45 -8.33 4.84 5.21
C ASP A 45 -7.44 3.63 5.56
N SER A 46 -7.98 2.68 6.31
CA SER A 46 -7.24 1.49 6.76
C SER A 46 -6.62 0.72 5.58
N PHE A 47 -7.40 0.48 4.52
CA PHE A 47 -6.93 -0.24 3.33
C PHE A 47 -5.85 0.52 2.56
N GLN A 48 -5.90 1.86 2.56
CA GLN A 48 -4.89 2.69 1.89
C GLN A 48 -3.56 2.62 2.65
N SER A 49 -3.63 2.72 3.98
CA SER A 49 -2.48 2.62 4.87
C SER A 49 -1.83 1.24 4.81
N GLU A 50 -2.64 0.18 4.77
CA GLU A 50 -2.17 -1.20 4.64
C GLU A 50 -1.48 -1.44 3.28
N ALA A 51 -2.11 -0.99 2.18
CA ALA A 51 -1.50 -1.10 0.86
C ALA A 51 -0.17 -0.34 0.76
N ILE A 52 -0.07 0.85 1.38
CA ILE A 52 1.17 1.62 1.41
C ILE A 52 2.27 0.90 2.19
N LYS A 53 1.95 0.29 3.34
CA LYS A 53 2.92 -0.50 4.12
C LYS A 53 3.46 -1.68 3.32
N CYS A 54 2.60 -2.42 2.61
CA CYS A 54 3.04 -3.50 1.72
C CYS A 54 3.95 -2.97 0.59
N LEU A 55 3.62 -1.82 0.00
CA LEU A 55 4.48 -1.19 -1.01
C LEU A 55 5.85 -0.80 -0.45
N ASP A 56 5.92 -0.20 0.75
CA ASP A 56 7.19 0.15 1.40
C ASP A 56 8.04 -1.09 1.73
N ASN A 57 7.41 -2.24 1.97
CA ASN A 57 8.09 -3.54 2.14
C ASN A 57 8.56 -4.17 0.81
N GLY A 58 8.31 -3.51 -0.34
CA GLY A 58 8.64 -4.04 -1.66
C GLY A 58 7.70 -5.14 -2.15
N GLU A 59 6.51 -5.27 -1.55
CA GLU A 59 5.51 -6.27 -1.91
C GLU A 59 4.54 -5.78 -3.00
N SER A 60 3.97 -6.72 -3.75
CA SER A 60 2.91 -6.42 -4.72
C SER A 60 1.54 -6.38 -4.04
N VAL A 61 0.69 -5.43 -4.43
CA VAL A 61 -0.63 -5.21 -3.82
C VAL A 61 -1.77 -5.29 -4.84
N MET A 62 -2.89 -5.91 -4.45
CA MET A 62 -4.15 -5.87 -5.20
C MET A 62 -5.23 -5.18 -4.38
N VAL A 63 -5.67 -4.00 -4.83
CA VAL A 63 -6.68 -3.20 -4.13
C VAL A 63 -8.05 -3.37 -4.77
N SER A 64 -8.96 -4.04 -4.04
CA SER A 64 -10.36 -4.16 -4.43
C SER A 64 -11.24 -3.22 -3.58
N ALA A 65 -11.70 -2.14 -4.18
CA ALA A 65 -12.57 -1.15 -3.52
C ALA A 65 -13.44 -0.41 -4.54
N HIS A 66 -14.54 0.22 -4.11
CA HIS A 66 -15.42 1.01 -4.98
C HIS A 66 -14.70 2.22 -5.58
N THR A 67 -15.19 2.75 -6.71
CA THR A 67 -14.52 3.83 -7.48
C THR A 67 -14.25 5.08 -6.63
N SER A 68 -15.19 5.45 -5.77
CA SER A 68 -15.09 6.60 -4.87
C SER A 68 -14.27 6.37 -3.60
N ALA A 69 -13.76 5.16 -3.35
CA ALA A 69 -13.04 4.82 -2.12
C ALA A 69 -11.61 5.40 -2.04
N GLY A 70 -11.13 6.08 -3.09
CA GLY A 70 -9.81 6.71 -3.05
C GLY A 70 -8.63 5.82 -3.45
N LYS A 71 -8.86 4.75 -4.24
CA LYS A 71 -7.77 3.89 -4.78
C LYS A 71 -6.63 4.66 -5.47
N THR A 72 -6.91 5.87 -5.97
CA THR A 72 -5.89 6.73 -6.60
C THR A 72 -4.77 7.10 -5.62
N VAL A 73 -5.03 7.16 -4.31
CA VAL A 73 -4.03 7.44 -3.27
C VAL A 73 -2.88 6.43 -3.31
N VAL A 74 -3.21 5.13 -3.39
CA VAL A 74 -2.21 4.05 -3.46
C VAL A 74 -1.38 4.16 -4.74
N ALA A 75 -2.01 4.50 -5.87
CA ALA A 75 -1.31 4.70 -7.14
C ALA A 75 -0.41 5.95 -7.13
N SER A 76 -0.85 7.06 -6.54
CA SER A 76 -0.01 8.26 -6.38
C SER A 76 1.18 7.99 -5.45
N TYR A 77 0.99 7.21 -4.38
CA TYR A 77 2.08 6.81 -3.49
C TYR A 77 3.11 5.93 -4.20
N SER A 78 2.69 4.93 -4.98
CA SER A 78 3.62 4.07 -5.71
C SER A 78 4.43 4.82 -6.77
N ILE A 79 3.83 5.81 -7.43
CA ILE A 79 4.54 6.72 -8.35
C ILE A 79 5.59 7.51 -7.58
N ALA A 80 5.22 8.16 -6.47
CA ALA A 80 6.14 8.95 -5.66
C ALA A 80 7.31 8.10 -5.10
N MET A 81 7.01 6.88 -4.66
CA MET A 81 8.00 5.91 -4.18
C MET A 81 9.00 5.56 -5.29
N SER A 82 8.51 5.25 -6.49
CA SER A 82 9.35 4.92 -7.65
C SER A 82 10.25 6.10 -8.03
N LEU A 83 9.71 7.32 -8.06
CA LEU A 83 10.48 8.53 -8.38
C LEU A 83 11.56 8.82 -7.33
N ARG A 84 11.24 8.67 -6.03
CA ARG A 84 12.21 8.79 -4.93
C ARG A 84 13.37 7.80 -5.08
N GLU A 85 13.10 6.63 -5.63
CA GLU A 85 14.07 5.54 -5.80
C GLU A 85 14.76 5.56 -7.17
N ASN A 86 14.56 6.62 -7.96
CA ASN A 86 15.07 6.75 -9.34
C ASN A 86 14.66 5.56 -10.24
N GLN A 87 13.50 4.97 -9.96
CA GLN A 87 12.89 3.93 -10.76
C GLN A 87 11.84 4.49 -11.70
N ARG A 88 11.54 3.73 -12.75
CA ARG A 88 10.48 4.06 -13.71
C ARG A 88 9.18 3.39 -13.30
N VAL A 89 8.07 4.08 -13.48
CA VAL A 89 6.73 3.60 -13.16
C VAL A 89 5.80 3.73 -14.37
N ILE A 90 4.99 2.69 -14.59
CA ILE A 90 3.99 2.66 -15.67
C ILE A 90 2.60 2.63 -15.04
N TYR A 91 1.78 3.63 -15.39
CA TYR A 91 0.36 3.65 -15.09
C TYR A 91 -0.42 3.26 -16.33
N THR A 92 -1.18 2.15 -16.25
CA THR A 92 -2.01 1.69 -17.36
C THR A 92 -3.49 1.92 -17.08
N SER A 93 -4.25 2.24 -18.13
CA SER A 93 -5.70 2.21 -18.11
C SER A 93 -6.24 1.62 -19.41
N PRO A 94 -7.40 0.93 -19.40
CA PRO A 94 -7.94 0.29 -20.59
C PRO A 94 -8.58 1.29 -21.58
N ILE A 95 -8.76 2.56 -21.21
CA ILE A 95 -9.49 3.54 -22.01
C ILE A 95 -8.62 4.78 -22.23
N LYS A 96 -8.40 5.16 -23.50
CA LYS A 96 -7.60 6.35 -23.88
C LYS A 96 -8.03 7.62 -23.16
N ALA A 97 -9.33 7.87 -23.03
CA ALA A 97 -9.87 9.04 -22.34
C ALA A 97 -9.47 9.08 -20.84
N LEU A 98 -9.45 7.92 -20.17
CA LEU A 98 -9.04 7.81 -18.77
C LEU A 98 -7.52 7.99 -18.61
N SER A 99 -6.72 7.43 -19.52
CA SER A 99 -5.27 7.67 -19.56
C SER A 99 -4.98 9.16 -19.75
N ASN A 100 -5.69 9.85 -20.64
CA ASN A 100 -5.58 11.30 -20.83
C ASN A 100 -5.95 12.11 -19.58
N GLN A 101 -7.01 11.72 -18.88
CA GLN A 101 -7.41 12.36 -17.63
C GLN A 101 -6.34 12.18 -16.56
N LYS A 102 -5.87 10.95 -16.36
CA LYS A 102 -4.85 10.62 -15.35
C LYS A 102 -3.50 11.25 -15.65
N TYR A 103 -3.12 11.34 -16.93
CA TYR A 103 -1.95 12.11 -17.34
C TYR A 103 -2.03 13.56 -16.86
N ARG A 104 -3.16 14.24 -17.05
CA ARG A 104 -3.31 15.64 -16.59
C ARG A 104 -3.28 15.76 -15.07
N ASP A 105 -3.85 14.79 -14.37
CA ASP A 105 -3.84 14.77 -12.90
C ASP A 105 -2.41 14.57 -12.38
N PHE A 106 -1.70 13.56 -12.88
CA PHE A 106 -0.32 13.28 -12.49
C PHE A 106 0.65 14.36 -12.95
N LYS A 107 0.44 15.03 -14.09
CA LYS A 107 1.30 16.14 -14.54
C LYS A 107 1.22 17.37 -13.64
N LYS A 108 0.13 17.54 -12.89
CA LYS A 108 0.02 18.58 -11.84
C LYS A 108 0.77 18.20 -10.57
N GLU A 109 0.96 16.91 -10.34
CA GLU A 109 1.50 16.34 -9.11
C GLU A 109 3.00 16.02 -9.21
N PHE A 110 3.45 15.59 -10.39
CA PHE A 110 4.81 15.15 -10.69
C PHE A 110 5.33 15.83 -11.96
N SER A 111 6.60 16.19 -11.99
CA SER A 111 7.23 16.91 -13.10
C SER A 111 7.47 16.03 -14.33
N ASP A 112 7.92 14.80 -14.12
CA ASP A 112 8.40 13.89 -15.17
C ASP A 112 7.36 12.82 -15.56
N VAL A 113 6.21 13.29 -16.03
CA VAL A 113 5.09 12.45 -16.52
C VAL A 113 4.91 12.62 -18.01
N VAL A 114 4.75 11.50 -18.71
CA VAL A 114 4.52 11.38 -20.15
C VAL A 114 3.29 10.54 -20.45
N LEU A 115 2.66 10.81 -21.59
CA LEU A 115 1.56 10.01 -22.14
C LEU A 115 2.04 9.22 -23.36
N MET A 116 1.78 7.91 -23.36
CA MET A 116 1.97 7.03 -24.52
C MET A 116 0.65 6.36 -24.89
N THR A 117 0.14 6.69 -26.07
CA THR A 117 -1.06 6.10 -26.65
C THR A 117 -0.78 5.73 -28.10
N GLY A 118 -1.64 4.92 -28.71
CA GLY A 118 -1.46 4.51 -30.12
C GLY A 118 -1.43 5.68 -31.11
N ASP A 119 -2.02 6.82 -30.74
CA ASP A 119 -2.10 8.00 -31.59
C ASP A 119 -1.01 9.05 -31.27
N VAL A 120 -0.49 9.04 -30.04
CA VAL A 120 0.42 10.07 -29.51
C VAL A 120 1.49 9.43 -28.63
N THR A 121 2.75 9.62 -29.00
CA THR A 121 3.91 9.29 -28.16
C THR A 121 4.73 10.56 -27.96
N ILE A 122 4.87 11.00 -26.71
CA ILE A 122 5.64 12.20 -26.35
C ILE A 122 6.75 11.74 -25.42
N ASP A 123 8.01 11.76 -25.87
CA ASP A 123 9.22 11.48 -25.08
C ASP A 123 9.19 10.20 -24.21
N PRO A 124 9.61 9.03 -24.73
CA PRO A 124 9.55 7.77 -24.00
C PRO A 124 10.56 7.63 -22.85
N ASN A 125 11.40 8.65 -22.58
CA ASN A 125 12.45 8.57 -21.57
C ASN A 125 12.04 9.02 -20.18
N ALA A 126 10.79 9.47 -20.00
CA ALA A 126 10.28 9.90 -18.70
C ALA A 126 10.27 8.77 -17.65
N SER A 127 10.33 9.19 -16.39
CA SER A 127 10.28 8.34 -15.21
C SER A 127 8.87 7.81 -14.93
N CYS A 128 7.82 8.60 -15.21
CA CYS A 128 6.43 8.18 -15.07
C CYS A 128 5.73 8.15 -16.44
N LEU A 129 5.29 6.96 -16.86
CA LEU A 129 4.61 6.76 -18.13
C LEU A 129 3.14 6.41 -17.90
N VAL A 130 2.25 7.22 -18.44
CA VAL A 130 0.82 6.94 -18.50
C VAL A 130 0.51 6.38 -19.88
N MET A 131 -0.05 5.18 -19.95
CA MET A 131 -0.34 4.53 -21.23
C MET A 131 -1.62 3.69 -21.21
N THR A 132 -1.98 3.11 -22.36
CA THR A 132 -3.03 2.09 -22.40
C THR A 132 -2.45 0.68 -22.30
N THR A 133 -3.29 -0.27 -21.92
CA THR A 133 -2.90 -1.68 -21.78
C THR A 133 -2.39 -2.30 -23.09
N GLU A 134 -2.93 -1.86 -24.23
CA GLU A 134 -2.53 -2.33 -25.55
C GLU A 134 -1.13 -1.86 -25.93
N ILE A 135 -0.77 -0.64 -25.53
CA ILE A 135 0.57 -0.09 -25.76
C ILE A 135 1.60 -0.84 -24.92
N LEU A 136 1.31 -1.08 -23.63
CA LEU A 136 2.19 -1.88 -22.79
C LEU A 136 2.40 -3.30 -23.34
N ARG A 137 1.35 -3.91 -23.90
CA ARG A 137 1.45 -5.25 -24.52
C ARG A 137 2.30 -5.27 -25.79
N SER A 138 2.43 -4.13 -26.47
CA SER A 138 3.17 -4.01 -27.74
C SER A 138 4.63 -3.58 -27.55
N MET A 139 5.07 -3.34 -26.31
CA MET A 139 6.46 -3.02 -25.95
C MET A 139 7.33 -4.26 -25.77
#